data_AF-A0A7J8CQ13-F1
#
_entry.id   AF-A0A7J8CQ13-F1
#
_cell.length_a   1.000
_cell.length_b   1.000
_cell.length_c   1.000
_cell.angle_alpha   90.00
_cell.angle_beta   90.00
_cell.angle_gamma   90.00
#
_symmetry.space_group_name_H-M   'P 1'
#
loop_
_entity.id
_entity.type
_entity.pdbx_description
1 polymer ?
#
loop_
_entity_poly.entity_id
_entity_poly.type
_entity_poly.pdbx_seq_one_letter_code
_entity_poly.pdbx_strand_id
1 'polypeptide(L)'
;MATNYSANQYEKAFSPKYLQNWSLAKPTKENIPSHEGYTQIIANDRGHLLPSVPRSKLLVPPPSPTGSRKILTYSTPPTGCVQKS
;
A
#
# COMPACT_ATOMS: atom_id res chain seq x y z
N MET A 1 7.86 6.22 4.61
CA MET A 1 6.61 6.29 3.80
C MET A 1 6.51 7.69 3.25
N ALA A 2 6.15 7.85 1.98
CA ALA A 2 5.88 9.16 1.40
C ALA A 2 4.39 9.49 1.56
N THR A 3 4.06 10.75 1.82
CA THR A 3 2.70 11.29 1.88
C THR A 3 2.49 12.24 0.70
N ASN A 4 1.36 12.10 0.00
CA ASN A 4 0.97 13.06 -1.02
C ASN A 4 0.15 14.18 -0.37
N TYR A 5 0.42 15.42 -0.75
CA TYR A 5 -0.31 16.61 -0.32
C TYR A 5 -1.23 17.08 -1.46
N SER A 6 -2.37 17.69 -1.12
CA SER A 6 -3.28 18.27 -2.12
C SER A 6 -2.56 19.33 -2.94
N ALA A 7 -2.64 19.21 -4.26
CA ALA A 7 -2.13 20.21 -5.20
C ALA A 7 -3.22 21.22 -5.62
N ASN A 8 -4.33 21.29 -4.86
CA ASN A 8 -5.48 22.16 -5.12
C ASN A 8 -5.94 22.11 -6.58
N GLN A 9 -5.57 23.13 -7.37
CA GLN A 9 -5.96 23.29 -8.77
C GLN A 9 -5.44 22.16 -9.68
N TYR A 10 -4.34 21.51 -9.32
CA TYR A 10 -3.70 20.48 -10.13
C TYR A 10 -4.05 19.04 -9.73
N GLU A 11 -4.87 18.85 -8.69
CA GLU A 11 -5.20 17.52 -8.17
C GLU A 11 -5.76 16.59 -9.26
N LYS A 12 -6.56 17.16 -10.17
CA LYS A 12 -7.16 16.44 -11.29
C LYS A 12 -6.09 15.78 -12.18
N ALA A 13 -5.01 16.48 -12.49
CA ALA A 13 -3.96 15.99 -13.39
C ALA A 13 -3.14 14.85 -12.77
N PHE A 14 -2.99 14.84 -11.45
CA PHE A 14 -2.27 13.80 -10.71
C PHE A 14 -3.16 12.64 -10.25
N SER A 15 -4.44 12.65 -10.60
CA SER A 15 -5.30 11.52 -10.25
C SER A 15 -4.86 10.25 -11.01
N PRO A 16 -4.95 9.07 -10.37
CA PRO A 16 -4.41 7.82 -10.91
C PRO A 16 -4.95 7.47 -12.29
N LYS A 17 -6.17 7.93 -12.61
CA LYS A 17 -6.80 7.74 -13.91
C LYS A 17 -6.06 8.46 -15.04
N TYR A 18 -5.59 9.69 -14.82
CA TYR A 18 -4.82 10.44 -15.83
C TYR A 18 -3.36 9.99 -15.88
N LEU A 19 -2.82 9.47 -14.77
CA LEU A 19 -1.51 8.83 -14.72
C LEU A 19 -1.49 7.42 -15.35
N GLN A 20 -2.61 6.96 -15.92
CA GLN A 20 -2.74 5.62 -16.49
C GLN A 20 -2.39 4.51 -15.49
N ASN A 21 -2.69 4.72 -14.21
CA ASN A 21 -2.59 3.68 -13.21
C ASN A 21 -3.82 2.77 -13.31
N TRP A 22 -3.62 1.57 -13.85
CA TRP A 22 -4.66 0.54 -14.03
C TRP A 22 -4.90 -0.33 -12.80
N SER A 23 -4.15 -0.09 -11.71
CA SER A 23 -4.31 -0.79 -10.44
C SER A 23 -5.13 0.02 -9.44
N LEU A 24 -5.66 -0.64 -8.40
CA LEU A 24 -6.33 0.05 -7.30
C LEU A 24 -5.35 1.00 -6.62
N ALA A 25 -5.61 2.30 -6.75
CA ALA A 25 -4.77 3.33 -6.15
C ALA A 25 -4.83 3.26 -4.62
N LYS A 26 -3.70 3.53 -3.97
CA LYS A 26 -3.65 3.64 -2.51
C LYS A 26 -4.46 4.88 -2.09
N PRO A 27 -5.32 4.78 -1.07
CA PRO A 27 -6.01 5.94 -0.57
C PRO A 27 -4.98 6.96 -0.04
N THR A 28 -5.09 8.19 -0.52
CA THR A 28 -4.29 9.31 -0.03
C THR A 28 -4.99 9.94 1.17
N LYS A 29 -4.22 10.53 2.08
CA LYS A 29 -4.76 11.23 3.24
C LYS A 29 -5.28 12.61 2.79
N GLU A 30 -6.60 12.75 2.69
CA GLU A 30 -7.28 13.95 2.15
C GLU A 30 -7.10 15.21 3.02
N ASN A 31 -6.85 15.05 4.32
CA ASN A 31 -6.69 16.16 5.24
C ASN A 31 -5.43 15.98 6.10
N ILE A 32 -4.50 16.90 5.93
CA ILE A 32 -3.30 16.99 6.75
C ILE A 32 -3.48 18.24 7.62
N PRO A 33 -3.47 18.10 8.95
CA PRO A 33 -3.69 19.23 9.85
C PRO A 33 -2.56 20.25 9.70
N SER A 34 -2.90 21.52 9.89
CA SER A 34 -1.88 22.55 10.05
C SER A 34 -1.10 22.28 11.34
N HIS A 35 0.24 22.34 11.25
CA HIS A 35 1.12 22.20 12.40
C HIS A 35 1.61 23.58 12.82
N GLU A 36 1.36 23.95 14.07
CA GLU A 36 1.85 25.19 14.67
C GLU A 36 3.00 24.89 15.63
N GLY A 37 4.04 25.73 15.63
CA GLY A 37 5.19 25.62 16.54
C GLY A 37 6.49 25.13 15.89
N TYR A 38 7.39 24.58 16.69
CA TYR A 38 8.73 24.15 16.28
C TYR A 38 8.86 22.63 16.23
N THR A 39 9.76 22.14 15.37
CA THR A 39 10.07 20.72 15.24
C THR A 39 11.11 20.31 16.27
N GLN A 40 10.86 19.20 16.97
CA GLN A 40 11.82 18.62 17.91
C GLN A 40 12.68 17.56 17.22
N ILE A 41 13.97 17.51 17.56
CA ILE A 41 14.89 16.51 17.01
C ILE A 41 14.60 15.16 17.69
N ILE A 42 14.16 14.18 16.90
CA ILE A 42 13.81 12.83 17.39
C ILE A 42 14.91 11.78 17.18
N ALA A 43 16.02 12.15 16.53
CA ALA A 43 17.10 11.24 16.17
C ALA A 43 18.49 11.84 16.45
N ASN A 44 19.47 10.96 16.71
CA ASN A 44 20.89 11.29 16.85
C ASN A 44 21.50 11.67 15.49
N ASP A 45 22.71 12.23 15.51
CA ASP A 45 23.47 12.64 14.30
C ASP A 45 23.72 11.51 13.29
N ARG A 46 23.61 10.25 13.75
CA ARG A 46 23.76 9.05 12.93
C ARG A 46 22.43 8.55 12.32
N GLY A 47 21.31 9.25 12.58
CA GLY A 47 19.97 8.87 12.14
C GLY A 47 19.27 7.83 13.02
N HIS A 48 19.82 7.50 14.20
CA HIS A 48 19.16 6.60 15.16
C HIS A 48 18.15 7.35 16.03
N LEU A 49 16.93 6.82 16.19
CA LEU A 49 15.92 7.41 17.07
C LEU A 49 16.41 7.46 18.52
N LEU A 50 16.06 8.55 19.21
CA LEU A 50 16.30 8.68 20.65
C LEU A 50 15.53 7.58 21.41
N PRO A 51 16.12 6.97 22.46
CA PRO A 51 15.49 5.86 23.19
C PRO A 51 14.18 6.23 23.88
N SER A 52 13.94 7.52 24.13
CA SER A 52 12.71 8.07 24.69
C SER A 52 11.57 8.20 23.68
N VAL A 53 11.86 8.16 22.38
CA VAL A 53 10.85 8.32 21.33
C VAL A 53 10.14 6.98 21.12
N PRO A 54 8.80 6.93 21.28
CA PRO A 54 8.05 5.70 21.08
C PRO A 54 8.19 5.25 19.63
N ARG A 55 8.68 4.02 19.44
CA ARG A 55 8.74 3.38 18.12
C ARG A 55 7.52 2.48 17.94
N SER A 56 6.85 2.56 16.80
CA SER A 56 5.89 1.53 16.43
C SER A 56 6.60 0.17 16.44
N LYS A 57 5.94 -0.86 16.99
CA LYS A 57 6.48 -2.23 17.00
C LYS A 57 6.93 -2.57 15.59
N LEU A 58 8.18 -3.01 15.48
CA LEU A 58 8.85 -3.34 14.23
C LEU A 58 7.87 -4.04 13.28
N LEU A 59 7.63 -3.37 12.15
CA LEU A 59 7.05 -3.95 10.95
C LEU A 59 8.11 -4.88 10.32
N VAL A 60 8.66 -5.81 11.13
CA VAL A 60 9.15 -7.06 10.57
C VAL A 60 7.86 -7.79 10.26
N PRO A 61 7.45 -7.92 8.98
CA PRO A 61 6.36 -8.81 8.68
C PRO A 61 6.71 -10.17 9.31
N PRO A 62 5.78 -10.85 10.00
CA PRO A 62 6.02 -12.25 10.34
C PRO A 62 6.50 -12.94 9.06
N PRO A 63 7.48 -13.88 9.11
CA PRO A 63 7.89 -14.61 7.93
C PRO A 63 6.61 -15.07 7.24
N SER A 64 6.39 -14.59 6.01
CA SER A 64 5.17 -14.86 5.26
C SER A 64 4.91 -16.37 5.33
N PRO A 65 3.72 -16.85 5.73
CA PRO A 65 3.41 -18.24 5.54
C PRO A 65 3.55 -18.51 4.03
N THR A 66 4.57 -19.26 3.67
CA THR A 66 4.77 -19.73 2.31
C THR A 66 3.54 -20.54 1.94
N GLY A 67 2.73 -20.04 1.01
CA GLY A 67 1.45 -20.63 0.64
C GLY A 67 0.29 -19.83 1.21
N SER A 68 -0.43 -19.05 0.42
CA SER A 68 -1.40 -19.64 -0.51
C SER A 68 -1.77 -18.62 -1.58
N ARG A 69 -1.12 -18.65 -2.74
CA ARG A 69 -1.80 -18.20 -3.96
C ARG A 69 -2.89 -19.23 -4.21
N LYS A 70 -4.15 -18.89 -3.93
CA LYS A 70 -5.29 -19.69 -4.40
C LYS A 70 -5.28 -19.62 -5.92
N ILE A 71 -4.67 -20.60 -6.56
CA ILE A 71 -4.81 -20.82 -7.99
C ILE A 71 -6.28 -21.20 -8.19
N LEU A 72 -7.06 -20.29 -8.77
CA LEU A 72 -8.38 -20.63 -9.30
C LEU A 72 -8.12 -21.58 -10.47
N THR A 73 -8.16 -22.89 -10.20
CA THR A 73 -8.19 -23.90 -11.25
C THR A 73 -9.55 -23.78 -11.93
N TYR A 74 -9.57 -23.22 -13.14
CA TYR A 74 -10.74 -23.29 -14.01
C TYR A 74 -10.96 -24.78 -14.34
N SER A 75 -12.10 -25.31 -13.91
CA SER A 75 -12.57 -26.64 -14.28
C SER A 75 -12.82 -26.66 -15.79
N THR A 76 -11.93 -27.30 -16.54
CA THR A 76 -12.19 -27.65 -17.94
C THR A 76 -13.35 -28.65 -17.99
N PRO A 77 -14.43 -28.38 -18.75
CA PRO A 77 -15.51 -29.35 -18.90
C PRO A 77 -14.98 -30.60 -19.64
N PRO A 78 -15.26 -31.82 -19.16
CA PRO A 78 -14.88 -33.01 -19.89
C PRO A 78 -15.63 -33.03 -21.23
N THR A 79 -14.84 -32.98 -22.31
CA THR A 79 -15.31 -33.20 -23.68
C THR A 79 -15.81 -34.64 -23.79
N GLY A 80 -16.91 -34.81 -24.52
CA GLY A 80 -17.83 -35.93 -24.40
C GLY A 80 -17.26 -37.32 -24.72
N CYS A 81 -17.86 -38.30 -24.05
CA CYS A 81 -17.98 -39.66 -24.54
C CYS A 81 -19.47 -40.04 -24.55
N VAL A 82 -20.07 -39.96 -25.73
CA VAL A 82 -21.38 -40.55 -26.02
C VAL A 82 -21.18 -42.07 -26.08
N GLN A 83 -21.71 -42.81 -25.10
CA GLN A 83 -21.85 -44.26 -25.23
C GLN A 83 -23.08 -44.54 -26.11
N LYS A 84 -22.80 -44.97 -27.35
CA LYS A 84 -23.75 -45.61 -28.25
C LYS A 84 -23.78 -47.11 -27.96
N SER A 85 -25.01 -47.64 -28.04
CA SER A 85 -25.42 -49.05 -28.22
C SER A 85 -25.28 -49.99 -27.04
#